data_AF-A0A495U5A1-F1
#
_entry.id   AF-A0A495U5A1-F1
#
_cell.length_a   1.000
_cell.length_b   1.000
_cell.length_c   1.000
_cell.angle_alpha   90.00
_cell.angle_beta   90.00
_cell.angle_gamma   90.00
#
_symmetry.space_group_name_H-M   'P 1'
#
loop_
_entity.id
_entity.type
_entity.pdbx_description
1 polymer ?
#
loop_
_entity_poly.entity_id
_entity_poly.type
_entity_poly.pdbx_seq_one_letter_code
_entity_poly.pdbx_strand_id
1 'polypeptide(L)'
;MNRTFRLLLAHTVLIAAGAAAVASASAAEVVVIAPSAPPPVRYEAVPAARAGYVWDHGHWRWDHGRYVWVAGHWQAERVGYHWVPGHWVSHGPNYRWVQGHWA
;
A
#
# COMPACT_ATOMS: atom_id res chain seq x y z
N MET A 1 40.12 30.39 49.74
CA MET A 1 40.38 29.35 50.74
C MET A 1 39.07 29.08 51.53
N ASN A 2 38.27 28.12 51.03
CA ASN A 2 37.44 27.11 51.73
C ASN A 2 36.62 27.45 52.99
N ARG A 3 35.30 27.26 52.87
CA ARG A 3 34.53 26.29 53.70
C ARG A 3 33.51 25.58 52.80
N THR A 4 33.91 24.48 52.17
CA THR A 4 33.63 23.10 52.64
C THR A 4 32.15 22.86 52.89
N PHE A 5 31.49 22.19 51.95
CA PHE A 5 31.33 20.74 51.95
C PHE A 5 30.12 20.36 52.81
N ARG A 6 29.27 19.50 52.24
CA ARG A 6 28.09 18.83 52.84
C ARG A 6 26.80 19.60 52.60
N LEU A 7 25.73 19.02 52.08
CA LEU A 7 25.40 17.64 51.74
C LEU A 7 24.03 17.74 51.02
N LEU A 8 23.87 16.94 49.97
CA LEU A 8 22.64 16.23 49.58
C LEU A 8 21.46 16.97 48.93
N LEU A 9 20.88 16.22 47.98
CA LEU A 9 19.47 16.17 47.56
C LEU A 9 18.97 17.28 46.64
N ALA A 10 19.14 17.05 45.33
CA ALA A 10 17.99 16.98 44.44
C ALA A 10 18.43 16.33 43.11
N HIS A 11 18.31 15.01 43.01
CA HIS A 11 18.32 14.32 41.72
C HIS A 11 17.03 14.71 40.99
N THR A 12 17.07 15.77 40.19
CA THR A 12 15.96 16.11 39.30
C THR A 12 16.09 15.29 38.03
N VAL A 13 15.22 14.29 37.94
CA VAL A 13 14.99 13.40 36.81
C VAL A 13 14.61 14.20 35.56
N LEU A 14 15.19 13.86 34.41
CA LEU A 14 14.47 13.96 33.14
C LEU A 14 14.74 12.73 32.28
N ILE A 15 13.78 11.81 32.30
CA ILE A 15 13.68 10.68 31.40
C ILE A 15 13.32 11.24 30.01
N ALA A 16 14.28 11.26 29.09
CA ALA A 16 13.97 11.45 27.68
C ALA A 16 13.73 10.08 27.05
N ALA A 17 12.55 9.52 27.31
CA ALA A 17 12.04 8.36 26.58
C ALA A 17 11.65 8.82 25.16
N GLY A 18 12.62 8.78 24.24
CA GLY A 18 12.37 8.92 22.80
C GLY A 18 11.70 7.68 22.25
N ALA A 19 10.44 7.45 22.61
CA ALA A 19 9.60 6.48 21.92
C ALA A 19 9.26 7.07 20.55
N ALA A 20 10.02 6.68 19.52
CA ALA A 20 9.63 6.86 18.14
C ALA A 20 8.34 6.07 17.92
N ALA A 21 7.19 6.73 18.05
CA ALA A 21 5.93 6.18 17.62
C ALA A 21 5.98 6.08 16.09
N VAL A 22 6.36 4.90 15.58
CA VAL A 22 6.07 4.53 14.20
C VAL A 22 4.56 4.40 14.13
N ALA A 23 3.89 5.49 13.75
CA ALA A 23 2.47 5.46 13.42
C ALA A 23 2.34 4.59 12.17
N SER A 24 2.02 3.30 12.35
CA SER A 24 1.53 2.47 11.25
C SER A 24 0.24 3.10 10.77
N ALA A 25 0.28 3.83 9.65
CA ALA A 25 -0.92 4.28 8.98
C ALA A 25 -1.67 3.04 8.50
N SER A 26 -2.77 2.68 9.16
CA SER A 26 -3.70 1.69 8.63
C SER A 26 -4.36 2.31 7.41
N ALA A 27 -3.91 1.93 6.21
CA ALA A 27 -4.63 2.24 4.98
C ALA A 27 -6.02 1.61 5.10
N ALA A 28 -7.07 2.45 5.11
CA ALA A 28 -8.42 1.95 5.01
C ALA A 28 -8.54 1.19 3.68
N GLU A 29 -8.83 -0.12 3.73
CA GLU A 29 -8.98 -0.92 2.53
C GLU A 29 -10.27 -0.49 1.82
N VAL A 30 -10.13 0.16 0.66
CA VAL A 30 -11.29 0.50 -0.17
C VAL A 30 -11.77 -0.77 -0.88
N VAL A 31 -12.82 -1.39 -0.35
CA VAL A 31 -13.42 -2.57 -0.94
C VAL A 31 -14.37 -2.16 -2.07
N VAL A 32 -13.99 -2.47 -3.31
CA VAL A 32 -14.85 -2.23 -4.48
C VAL A 32 -15.66 -3.49 -4.79
N ILE A 33 -16.99 -3.36 -4.79
CA ILE A 33 -17.94 -4.43 -5.09
C ILE A 33 -18.74 -4.09 -6.34
N ALA A 34 -18.78 -5.01 -7.29
CA ALA A 34 -19.58 -4.93 -8.50
C ALA A 34 -20.69 -6.01 -8.50
N PRO A 35 -21.92 -5.68 -8.97
CA PRO A 35 -23.06 -6.59 -8.96
C PRO A 35 -23.04 -7.64 -10.09
N SER A 36 -22.10 -7.54 -11.02
CA SER A 36 -21.97 -8.44 -12.16
C SER A 36 -20.51 -8.79 -12.39
N ALA A 37 -20.23 -9.80 -13.22
CA ALA A 37 -18.86 -10.13 -13.60
C ALA A 37 -18.23 -8.99 -14.42
N PRO A 38 -16.91 -8.76 -14.30
CA PRO A 38 -16.21 -7.86 -15.22
C PRO A 38 -16.25 -8.42 -16.65
N PRO A 39 -16.24 -7.55 -17.67
CA PRO A 39 -16.06 -7.99 -19.04
C PRO A 39 -14.71 -8.72 -19.21
N PRO A 40 -14.53 -9.48 -20.31
CA PRO A 40 -13.22 -10.03 -20.66
C PRO A 40 -12.14 -8.95 -20.64
N VAL A 41 -10.95 -9.31 -20.14
CA VAL A 41 -9.79 -8.40 -20.17
C VAL A 41 -9.51 -7.98 -21.61
N ARG A 42 -9.22 -6.70 -21.81
CA ARG A 42 -8.83 -6.22 -23.13
C ARG A 42 -7.39 -6.61 -23.40
N TYR A 43 -7.09 -6.93 -24.65
CA TYR A 43 -5.71 -7.02 -25.07
C TYR A 43 -5.07 -5.63 -24.99
N GLU A 44 -3.94 -5.54 -24.32
CA GLU A 44 -3.12 -4.36 -24.23
C GLU A 44 -1.70 -4.73 -24.68
N ALA A 45 -1.19 -4.01 -25.68
CA ALA A 45 0.18 -4.19 -26.11
C ALA A 45 1.11 -3.78 -24.96
N VAL A 46 1.91 -4.71 -24.47
CA VAL A 46 2.90 -4.44 -23.43
C VAL A 46 3.99 -3.57 -24.03
N PRO A 47 4.29 -2.38 -23.46
CA PRO A 47 5.36 -1.54 -23.96
C PRO A 47 6.73 -2.22 -23.79
N ALA A 48 7.76 -1.68 -24.45
CA ALA A 48 9.12 -2.20 -24.30
C ALA A 48 9.53 -2.23 -22.82
N ALA A 49 10.16 -3.34 -22.42
CA ALA A 49 10.60 -3.54 -21.04
C ALA A 49 11.48 -2.38 -20.56
N ARG A 50 11.23 -1.94 -19.32
CA ARG A 50 11.95 -0.83 -18.69
C ARG A 50 12.68 -1.33 -17.44
N ALA A 51 14.00 -1.19 -17.42
CA ALA A 51 14.82 -1.64 -16.29
C ALA A 51 14.39 -0.96 -14.98
N GLY A 52 14.22 -1.75 -13.91
CA GLY A 52 13.75 -1.29 -12.61
C GLY A 52 12.24 -1.03 -12.53
N TYR A 53 11.45 -1.53 -13.48
CA TYR A 53 9.99 -1.41 -13.48
C TYR A 53 9.32 -2.72 -13.91
N VAL A 54 8.12 -2.95 -13.40
CA VAL A 54 7.22 -4.03 -13.80
C VAL A 54 5.99 -3.41 -14.46
N TRP A 55 5.53 -4.00 -15.56
CA TRP A 55 4.29 -3.57 -16.20
C TRP A 55 3.09 -4.13 -15.45
N ASP A 56 2.27 -3.27 -14.86
CA ASP A 56 0.96 -3.62 -14.34
C ASP A 56 -0.05 -3.47 -15.47
N HIS A 57 -0.61 -4.60 -15.93
CA HIS A 57 -1.56 -4.61 -17.03
C HIS A 57 -2.83 -3.85 -16.71
N GLY A 58 -3.44 -3.28 -17.74
CA GLY A 58 -4.73 -2.64 -17.62
C GLY A 58 -5.81 -3.60 -17.09
N HIS A 59 -6.78 -3.01 -16.39
CA HIS A 59 -7.86 -3.78 -15.75
C HIS A 59 -9.17 -3.01 -15.80
N TRP A 60 -10.25 -3.74 -15.59
CA TRP A 60 -11.58 -3.17 -15.42
C TRP A 60 -11.74 -2.62 -14.00
N ARG A 61 -12.02 -1.32 -13.88
CA ARG A 61 -12.42 -0.68 -12.62
C ARG A 61 -13.93 -0.51 -12.60
N TRP A 62 -14.56 -0.87 -11.50
CA TRP A 62 -15.97 -0.54 -11.27
C TRP A 62 -16.08 0.90 -10.76
N ASP A 63 -16.77 1.75 -11.51
CA ASP A 63 -16.87 3.18 -11.23
C ASP A 63 -18.25 3.68 -11.67
N HIS A 64 -18.96 4.38 -10.77
CA HIS A 64 -20.30 4.94 -11.03
C HIS A 64 -21.29 3.99 -11.72
N GLY A 65 -21.35 2.73 -11.28
CA GLY A 65 -22.31 1.74 -11.78
C GLY A 65 -21.93 1.08 -13.11
N ARG A 66 -20.69 1.24 -13.57
CA ARG A 66 -20.21 0.60 -14.80
C ARG A 66 -18.74 0.19 -14.71
N TYR A 67 -18.33 -0.68 -15.62
CA TYR A 67 -16.92 -0.99 -15.83
C TYR A 67 -16.25 0.04 -16.73
N VAL A 68 -15.14 0.58 -16.26
CA VAL A 68 -14.26 1.51 -16.99
C VAL A 68 -12.90 0.86 -17.12
N TRP A 69 -12.36 0.83 -18.34
CA TRP A 69 -11.02 0.31 -18.56
C TRP A 69 -9.99 1.30 -18.03
N VAL A 70 -9.09 0.82 -17.18
CA VAL A 70 -7.91 1.54 -16.73
C VAL A 70 -6.73 0.95 -17.49
N ALA A 71 -6.01 1.79 -18.25
CA ALA A 71 -4.82 1.36 -18.97
C ALA A 71 -3.72 0.91 -18.01
N GLY A 72 -2.87 0.02 -18.49
CA GLY A 72 -1.72 -0.44 -17.73
C GLY A 72 -0.73 0.69 -17.44
N HIS A 73 0.12 0.47 -16.46
CA HIS A 73 1.12 1.44 -16.04
C HIS A 73 2.38 0.76 -15.52
N TRP A 74 3.46 1.52 -15.49
CA TRP A 74 4.73 1.06 -14.92
C TRP A 74 4.70 1.19 -13.40
N GLN A 75 4.96 0.09 -12.71
CA GLN A 75 5.23 0.05 -11.28
C GLN A 75 6.73 -0.01 -11.06
N ALA A 76 7.27 0.83 -10.18
CA ALA A 76 8.68 0.77 -9.81
C ALA A 76 8.98 -0.57 -9.15
N GLU A 77 9.99 -1.28 -9.64
CA GLU A 77 10.37 -2.59 -9.13
C GLU A 77 10.81 -2.49 -7.66
N ARG A 78 10.37 -3.47 -6.87
CA ARG A 78 10.78 -3.61 -5.48
C ARG A 78 11.68 -4.83 -5.33
N VAL A 79 12.95 -4.60 -5.04
CA VAL A 79 13.95 -5.67 -4.90
C VAL A 79 13.50 -6.70 -3.86
N GLY A 80 13.50 -7.97 -4.26
CA GLY A 80 13.11 -9.10 -3.41
C GLY A 80 11.60 -9.37 -3.36
N TYR A 81 10.79 -8.64 -4.14
CA TYR A 81 9.35 -8.84 -4.26
C TYR A 81 8.97 -9.07 -5.72
N HIS A 82 7.80 -9.65 -5.92
CA HIS A 82 7.16 -9.73 -7.23
C HIS A 82 5.83 -8.99 -7.23
N TRP A 83 5.49 -8.40 -8.38
CA TRP A 83 4.21 -7.74 -8.55
C TRP A 83 3.12 -8.79 -8.75
N VAL A 84 2.07 -8.71 -7.93
CA VAL A 84 0.84 -9.49 -8.08
C VAL A 84 -0.21 -8.54 -8.64
N PRO A 85 -0.64 -8.70 -9.90
CA PRO A 85 -1.67 -7.85 -10.49
C PRO A 85 -2.99 -7.93 -9.73
N GLY A 86 -3.69 -6.81 -9.70
CA GLY A 86 -5.05 -6.76 -9.16
C GLY A 86 -6.00 -7.62 -10.01
N HIS A 87 -6.99 -8.22 -9.37
CA HIS A 87 -7.95 -9.09 -10.06
C HIS A 87 -9.32 -9.07 -9.38
N TRP A 88 -10.34 -9.42 -10.17
CA TRP A 88 -11.68 -9.62 -9.65
C TRP A 88 -11.84 -11.05 -9.13
N VAL A 89 -12.40 -11.18 -7.93
CA VAL A 89 -12.77 -12.46 -7.33
C VAL A 89 -14.28 -12.53 -7.12
N SER A 90 -14.86 -13.72 -7.26
CA SER A 90 -16.26 -13.95 -6.93
C SER A 90 -16.49 -13.71 -5.43
N HIS A 91 -17.58 -13.01 -5.10
CA HIS A 91 -17.96 -12.65 -3.73
C HIS A 91 -19.48 -12.78 -3.57
N GLY A 92 -19.95 -14.00 -3.33
CA GLY A 92 -21.38 -14.31 -3.29
C GLY A 92 -22.05 -14.03 -4.65
N PRO A 93 -23.14 -13.24 -4.71
CA PRO A 93 -23.75 -12.83 -5.98
C PRO A 93 -22.97 -11.72 -6.69
N ASN A 94 -21.96 -11.16 -6.03
CA ASN A 94 -21.20 -10.01 -6.50
C ASN A 94 -19.76 -10.42 -6.84
N TYR A 95 -18.97 -9.43 -7.27
CA TYR A 95 -17.55 -9.55 -7.51
C TYR A 95 -16.81 -8.49 -6.69
N ARG A 96 -15.67 -8.86 -6.11
CA ARG A 96 -14.80 -7.97 -5.34
C ARG A 96 -13.50 -7.74 -6.09
N TRP A 97 -13.04 -6.49 -6.12
CA TRP A 97 -11.70 -6.17 -6.60
C TRP A 97 -10.67 -6.46 -5.50
N VAL A 98 -9.65 -7.24 -5.84
CA VAL A 98 -8.44 -7.41 -5.04
C VAL A 98 -7.38 -6.51 -5.66
N GLN A 99 -6.86 -5.57 -4.87
CA GLN A 99 -5.85 -4.62 -5.34
C GLN A 99 -4.51 -5.32 -5.62
N GLY A 100 -3.85 -4.90 -6.70
CA GLY A 100 -2.49 -5.34 -7.00
C GLY A 100 -1.51 -4.89 -5.92
N HIS A 101 -0.53 -5.74 -5.62
CA HIS A 101 0.40 -5.52 -4.53
C HIS A 101 1.73 -6.24 -4.77
N TRP A 102 2.74 -5.87 -3.98
CA TRP A 102 4.03 -6.56 -3.93
C TRP A 102 3.96 -7.71 -2.92
N ALA A 103 4.42 -8.89 -3.31
CA ALA A 103 4.49 -10.10 -2.47
C ALA A 103 5.90 -10.71 -2.45
#